data_AF-A0A1E3Q1D5-F1
#
_entry.id   AF-A0A1E3Q1D5-F1
#
_cell.length_a   1.000
_cell.length_b   1.000
_cell.length_c   1.000
_cell.angle_alpha   90.00
_cell.angle_beta   90.00
_cell.angle_gamma   90.00
#
_symmetry.space_group_name_H-M   'P 1'
#
loop_
_entity.id
_entity.type
_entity.pdbx_description
1 polymer ?
#
loop_
_entity_poly.entity_id
_entity_poly.type
_entity_poly.pdbx_seq_one_letter_code
_entity_poly.pdbx_strand_id
1 'polypeptide(L)'
;MDFSTPPARSTPPQNDASAIGAHHRPQAPERIHPPRIAKIVFSPRTHSHLHFKSPEKRIHTTDDLTYFASTAAYARIQFLLSFISSAVSTVPTPKSADGFSPGISGILAVLDKLDELAEVIPPITGPRRFGNPAYKTWFSAVENAVGTLITDMLHRADVSVEAKIELQGYFMGALGSFQRLDFGTGHELSFLAFFGGCFFVGALRDTSRSSNDAAESDETGGITGKEILWIFSRYFQVIRKVVRQYNLEPAGSHGVWGLDDHFHLPYIIGAAQLRGIQEKYETVKEGTGATGPPGSMRPPTTKRKESDYTKYGMPRPAAVMNRTVVADQMDVNIYFSAIAFIYEVKKGPFFEHSPVLYDISGVPSWSKVHAGLLRMYNAEVLGKFPVVQHFGFGGVLFPWTPFNGGGGAR
;
A
#
# COMPACT_ATOMS: atom_id res chain seq x y z
N MET A 1 62.60 -25.50 16.78
CA MET A 1 63.29 -24.87 15.63
C MET A 1 62.56 -25.40 14.41
N ASP A 2 61.73 -24.68 13.66
CA ASP A 2 61.48 -23.24 13.52
C ASP A 2 59.96 -23.00 13.42
N PHE A 3 59.52 -21.86 13.96
CA PHE A 3 58.17 -21.34 13.78
C PHE A 3 58.08 -20.60 12.45
N SER A 4 57.31 -21.12 11.50
CA SER A 4 56.89 -20.36 10.31
C SER A 4 55.44 -19.90 10.46
N THR A 5 55.27 -18.60 10.32
CA THR A 5 54.07 -17.77 10.46
C THR A 5 52.94 -18.15 9.49
N PRO A 6 51.65 -18.02 9.88
CA PRO A 6 50.54 -18.13 8.95
C PRO A 6 50.34 -16.81 8.17
N PRO A 7 49.79 -16.85 6.93
CA PRO A 7 49.60 -15.66 6.11
C PRO A 7 48.51 -14.73 6.66
N ALA A 8 48.71 -13.43 6.46
CA ALA A 8 47.87 -12.35 6.97
C ALA A 8 46.42 -12.42 6.45
N ARG A 9 45.46 -12.21 7.37
CA ARG A 9 44.06 -11.96 7.05
C ARG A 9 43.94 -10.63 6.28
N SER A 10 43.26 -10.65 5.14
CA SER A 10 42.83 -9.44 4.45
C SER A 10 41.77 -8.72 5.29
N THR A 11 42.07 -7.48 5.67
CA THR A 11 41.10 -6.55 6.26
C THR A 11 40.15 -6.02 5.18
N PRO A 12 38.83 -5.87 5.45
CA PRO A 12 37.94 -5.17 4.54
C PRO A 12 38.27 -3.66 4.54
N PRO A 13 38.00 -2.92 3.45
CA PRO A 13 38.27 -1.49 3.41
C PRO A 13 37.39 -0.75 4.43
N GLN A 14 38.05 0.05 5.27
CA GLN A 14 37.41 1.05 6.11
C GLN A 14 36.84 2.15 5.21
N ASN A 15 35.53 2.36 5.26
CA ASN A 15 34.91 3.54 4.66
C ASN A 15 35.16 4.74 5.58
N ASP A 16 36.07 5.62 5.17
CA ASP A 16 36.30 6.92 5.78
C ASP A 16 35.05 7.81 5.63
N ALA A 17 34.31 7.97 6.73
CA ALA A 17 33.12 8.81 6.83
C ALA A 17 33.46 10.29 7.13
N SER A 18 34.47 10.85 6.48
CA SER A 18 34.87 12.25 6.70
C SER A 18 35.49 12.91 5.47
N ALA A 19 34.71 13.05 4.38
CA ALA A 19 35.07 13.93 3.27
C ALA A 19 33.86 14.30 2.39
N ILE A 20 32.88 15.06 2.89
CA ILE A 20 31.95 15.80 2.01
C ILE A 20 31.71 17.20 2.61
N GLY A 21 32.63 18.11 2.29
CA GLY A 21 32.44 19.55 2.42
C GLY A 21 31.87 20.11 1.12
N ALA A 22 30.76 20.85 1.26
CA ALA A 22 30.23 21.87 0.37
C ALA A 22 30.41 21.68 -1.15
N HIS A 23 29.35 21.23 -1.84
CA HIS A 23 28.77 21.91 -3.01
C HIS A 23 27.48 21.17 -3.44
N HIS A 24 26.48 21.95 -3.87
CA HIS A 24 25.13 21.56 -4.30
C HIS A 24 24.16 21.10 -3.20
N ARG A 25 23.40 22.08 -2.70
CA ARG A 25 22.12 21.89 -2.00
C ARG A 25 21.18 21.18 -2.99
N PRO A 26 20.77 19.91 -2.77
CA PRO A 26 19.76 19.31 -3.63
C PRO A 26 18.49 20.14 -3.48
N GLN A 27 17.98 20.65 -4.60
CA GLN A 27 16.68 21.31 -4.64
C GLN A 27 15.65 20.35 -4.03
N ALA A 28 14.83 20.87 -3.12
CA ALA A 28 13.67 20.13 -2.65
C ALA A 28 12.87 19.68 -3.87
N PRO A 29 12.39 18.43 -3.93
CA PRO A 29 11.58 17.98 -5.05
C PRO A 29 10.41 18.96 -5.21
N GLU A 30 10.30 19.52 -6.41
CA GLU A 30 9.17 20.35 -6.83
C GLU A 30 7.87 19.67 -6.37
N ARG A 31 6.93 20.45 -5.83
CA ARG A 31 5.59 19.94 -5.53
C ARG A 31 5.06 19.33 -6.82
N ILE A 32 5.02 18.01 -6.90
CA ILE A 32 4.40 17.30 -8.00
C ILE A 32 2.92 17.67 -7.93
N HIS A 33 2.51 18.64 -8.73
CA HIS A 33 1.10 18.84 -9.01
C HIS A 33 0.59 17.51 -9.56
N PRO A 34 -0.48 16.92 -9.00
CA PRO A 34 -1.03 15.70 -9.54
C PRO A 34 -1.25 15.96 -11.03
N PRO A 35 -0.69 15.14 -11.94
CA PRO A 35 -0.97 15.34 -13.34
C PRO A 35 -2.49 15.23 -13.53
N ARG A 36 -3.03 15.73 -14.64
CA ARG A 36 -4.45 15.51 -15.05
C ARG A 36 -4.82 14.01 -15.25
N ILE A 37 -4.09 13.08 -14.63
CA ILE A 37 -4.31 11.63 -14.50
C ILE A 37 -5.66 11.30 -13.84
N ALA A 38 -6.22 12.17 -12.99
CA ALA A 38 -7.48 11.92 -12.30
C ALA A 38 -8.72 11.89 -13.22
N LYS A 39 -8.65 12.42 -14.45
CA LYS A 39 -9.80 12.48 -15.38
C LYS A 39 -9.81 11.34 -16.40
N ILE A 40 -9.73 10.10 -15.95
CA ILE A 40 -10.19 8.95 -16.77
C ILE A 40 -11.59 8.53 -16.32
N VAL A 41 -12.38 9.48 -15.83
CA VAL A 41 -13.76 9.20 -15.41
C VAL A 41 -14.57 8.87 -16.65
N PHE A 42 -15.01 7.62 -16.76
CA PHE A 42 -15.86 7.19 -17.85
C PHE A 42 -17.30 7.65 -17.61
N SER A 43 -17.89 8.28 -18.61
CA SER A 43 -19.33 8.42 -18.78
C SER A 43 -19.73 7.43 -19.88
N PRO A 44 -20.97 6.91 -19.91
CA PRO A 44 -21.43 6.00 -20.96
C PRO A 44 -21.13 6.45 -22.41
N ARG A 45 -20.87 7.76 -22.64
CA ARG A 45 -20.60 8.35 -23.96
C ARG A 45 -19.12 8.43 -24.38
N THR A 46 -18.12 8.06 -23.57
CA THR A 46 -16.68 8.21 -23.90
C THR A 46 -15.97 6.94 -24.41
N HIS A 47 -16.70 5.85 -24.69
CA HIS A 47 -16.11 4.52 -24.93
C HIS A 47 -15.73 4.17 -26.37
N SER A 48 -16.08 4.96 -27.39
CA SER A 48 -15.88 4.56 -28.80
C SER A 48 -14.41 4.42 -29.24
N HIS A 49 -13.43 4.85 -28.42
CA HIS A 49 -12.01 4.87 -28.78
C HIS A 49 -11.08 4.16 -27.77
N LEU A 50 -11.63 3.57 -26.71
CA LEU A 50 -10.83 2.94 -25.66
C LEU A 50 -10.82 1.42 -25.83
N HIS A 51 -9.63 0.84 -25.84
CA HIS A 51 -9.46 -0.59 -26.06
C HIS A 51 -8.87 -1.25 -24.80
N PHE A 52 -9.74 -1.69 -23.91
CA PHE A 52 -9.34 -2.51 -22.77
C PHE A 52 -8.85 -3.88 -23.24
N LYS A 53 -7.78 -4.37 -22.62
CA LYS A 53 -7.25 -5.71 -22.91
C LYS A 53 -6.69 -6.35 -21.65
N SER A 54 -6.60 -7.67 -21.63
CA SER A 54 -6.00 -8.39 -20.51
C SER A 54 -4.59 -7.83 -20.21
N PRO A 55 -4.22 -7.56 -18.95
CA PRO A 55 -2.89 -7.07 -18.61
C PRO A 55 -1.80 -8.06 -19.00
N GLU A 56 -0.78 -7.60 -19.72
CA GLU A 56 0.29 -8.45 -20.25
C GLU A 56 1.63 -8.13 -19.60
N LYS A 57 2.51 -9.14 -19.46
CA LYS A 57 3.89 -8.92 -19.01
C LYS A 57 4.66 -8.08 -20.04
N ARG A 58 5.35 -7.04 -19.58
CA ARG A 58 6.22 -6.17 -20.40
C ARG A 58 7.63 -5.95 -19.84
N ILE A 59 7.86 -6.24 -18.57
CA ILE A 59 9.18 -6.17 -17.94
C ILE A 59 9.86 -7.53 -18.06
N HIS A 60 10.79 -7.68 -19.02
CA HIS A 60 11.54 -8.91 -19.26
C HIS A 60 13.04 -8.76 -18.93
N THR A 61 13.54 -7.54 -18.95
CA THR A 61 14.95 -7.18 -18.75
C THR A 61 15.09 -5.99 -17.80
N THR A 62 16.34 -5.68 -17.40
CA THR A 62 16.66 -4.47 -16.62
C THR A 62 16.43 -3.19 -17.43
N ASP A 63 16.56 -3.23 -18.75
CA ASP A 63 16.28 -2.08 -19.62
C ASP A 63 14.77 -1.79 -19.63
N ASP A 64 13.93 -2.83 -19.67
CA ASP A 64 12.48 -2.67 -19.53
C ASP A 64 12.12 -2.06 -18.18
N LEU A 65 12.79 -2.48 -17.09
CA LEU A 65 12.60 -1.89 -15.76
C LEU A 65 12.97 -0.40 -15.73
N THR A 66 14.02 -0.01 -16.46
CA THR A 66 14.40 1.40 -16.59
C THR A 66 13.34 2.17 -17.38
N TYR A 67 12.84 1.59 -18.47
CA TYR A 67 11.76 2.18 -19.26
C TYR A 67 10.45 2.30 -18.47
N PHE A 68 10.12 1.31 -17.62
CA PHE A 68 8.92 1.31 -16.77
C PHE A 68 8.74 2.63 -16.02
N ALA A 69 9.82 3.19 -15.46
CA ALA A 69 9.81 4.46 -14.73
C ALA A 69 9.32 5.66 -15.56
N SER A 70 9.39 5.58 -16.89
CA SER A 70 8.91 6.60 -17.83
C SER A 70 7.48 6.38 -18.35
N THR A 71 6.83 5.29 -17.95
CA THR A 71 5.51 4.91 -18.49
C THR A 71 4.34 5.62 -17.80
N ALA A 72 3.22 5.72 -18.51
CA ALA A 72 1.96 6.19 -17.95
C ALA A 72 1.45 5.27 -16.80
N ALA A 73 1.72 3.97 -16.86
CA ALA A 73 1.46 3.03 -15.77
C ALA A 73 2.18 3.46 -14.47
N TYR A 74 3.49 3.72 -14.56
CA TYR A 74 4.28 4.16 -13.42
C TYR A 74 3.79 5.50 -12.86
N ALA A 75 3.51 6.48 -13.73
CA ALA A 75 2.97 7.77 -13.32
C ALA A 75 1.63 7.63 -12.55
N ARG A 76 0.76 6.70 -12.97
CA ARG A 76 -0.51 6.40 -12.28
C ARG A 76 -0.29 5.73 -10.93
N ILE A 77 0.66 4.83 -10.81
CA ILE A 77 1.03 4.22 -9.51
C ILE A 77 1.52 5.30 -8.54
N GLN A 78 2.40 6.21 -9.00
CA GLN A 78 2.88 7.33 -8.18
C GLN A 78 1.76 8.29 -7.76
N PHE A 79 0.83 8.57 -8.69
CA PHE A 79 -0.37 9.35 -8.39
C PHE A 79 -1.19 8.68 -7.28
N LEU A 80 -1.47 7.37 -7.38
CA LEU A 80 -2.27 6.64 -6.39
C LEU A 80 -1.60 6.64 -5.01
N LEU A 81 -0.30 6.41 -4.92
CA LEU A 81 0.46 6.48 -3.66
C LEU A 81 0.33 7.86 -3.00
N SER A 82 0.43 8.92 -3.80
CA SER A 82 0.32 10.31 -3.33
C SER A 82 -1.11 10.66 -2.93
N PHE A 83 -2.08 10.29 -3.77
CA PHE A 83 -3.51 10.49 -3.55
C PHE A 83 -3.98 9.82 -2.26
N ILE A 84 -3.71 8.53 -2.09
CA ILE A 84 -4.05 7.77 -0.88
C ILE A 84 -3.37 8.40 0.34
N SER A 85 -2.06 8.68 0.26
CA SER A 85 -1.33 9.30 1.38
C SER A 85 -1.88 10.66 1.80
N SER A 86 -2.45 11.42 0.86
CA SER A 86 -3.12 12.69 1.14
C SER A 86 -4.49 12.45 1.78
N ALA A 87 -5.31 11.60 1.17
CA ALA A 87 -6.69 11.33 1.57
C ALA A 87 -6.80 10.75 2.98
N VAL A 88 -5.84 9.89 3.38
CA VAL A 88 -5.86 9.25 4.71
C VAL A 88 -5.18 10.07 5.80
N SER A 89 -4.58 11.22 5.45
CA SER A 89 -3.82 12.04 6.40
C SER A 89 -4.72 12.51 7.54
N THR A 90 -4.32 12.23 8.79
CA THR A 90 -5.09 12.53 10.01
C THR A 90 -6.42 11.79 10.15
N VAL A 91 -6.67 10.77 9.32
CA VAL A 91 -7.89 9.98 9.36
C VAL A 91 -7.62 8.67 10.12
N PRO A 92 -8.31 8.41 11.24
CA PRO A 92 -8.22 7.10 11.90
C PRO A 92 -8.94 6.05 11.08
N THR A 93 -8.49 4.80 11.16
CA THR A 93 -9.21 3.67 10.57
C THR A 93 -10.62 3.61 11.17
N PRO A 94 -11.67 3.58 10.33
CA PRO A 94 -13.04 3.56 10.82
C PRO A 94 -13.36 2.20 11.47
N LYS A 95 -14.27 2.21 12.45
CA LYS A 95 -14.71 1.01 13.18
C LYS A 95 -15.85 0.25 12.49
N SER A 96 -16.61 0.93 11.64
CA SER A 96 -17.73 0.39 10.88
C SER A 96 -17.80 1.07 9.51
N ALA A 97 -18.58 0.46 8.61
CA ALA A 97 -18.85 1.00 7.28
C ALA A 97 -20.03 2.00 7.26
N ASP A 98 -20.48 2.45 8.44
CA ASP A 98 -21.69 3.27 8.57
C ASP A 98 -21.52 4.62 7.85
N GLY A 99 -22.48 4.93 6.97
CA GLY A 99 -22.49 6.18 6.21
C GLY A 99 -21.48 6.23 5.06
N PHE A 100 -20.89 5.10 4.66
CA PHE A 100 -20.11 5.02 3.42
C PHE A 100 -21.01 5.09 2.19
N SER A 101 -20.45 5.62 1.11
CA SER A 101 -21.14 5.74 -0.16
C SER A 101 -21.47 4.36 -0.74
N PRO A 102 -22.60 4.23 -1.47
CA PRO A 102 -22.91 2.98 -2.17
C PRO A 102 -21.81 2.56 -3.16
N GLY A 103 -21.03 3.51 -3.69
CA GLY A 103 -19.98 3.29 -4.69
C GLY A 103 -18.90 2.31 -4.25
N ILE A 104 -18.60 2.20 -2.96
CA ILE A 104 -17.60 1.24 -2.48
C ILE A 104 -18.16 -0.17 -2.21
N SER A 105 -19.49 -0.34 -2.27
CA SER A 105 -20.13 -1.62 -1.91
C SER A 105 -19.69 -2.75 -2.83
N GLY A 106 -19.44 -2.45 -4.12
CA GLY A 106 -19.00 -3.45 -5.09
C GLY A 106 -17.62 -4.02 -4.77
N ILE A 107 -16.64 -3.16 -4.46
CA ILE A 107 -15.29 -3.60 -4.10
C ILE A 107 -15.29 -4.33 -2.74
N LEU A 108 -16.12 -3.91 -1.79
CA LEU A 108 -16.28 -4.62 -0.52
C LEU A 108 -16.90 -6.00 -0.71
N ALA A 109 -17.93 -6.13 -1.56
CA ALA A 109 -18.52 -7.43 -1.88
C ALA A 109 -17.51 -8.40 -2.53
N VAL A 110 -16.61 -7.89 -3.36
CA VAL A 110 -15.48 -8.67 -3.89
C VAL A 110 -14.59 -9.18 -2.76
N LEU A 111 -14.15 -8.30 -1.85
CA LEU A 111 -13.28 -8.68 -0.73
C LEU A 111 -13.96 -9.62 0.28
N ASP A 112 -15.25 -9.44 0.53
CA ASP A 112 -16.03 -10.31 1.41
C ASP A 112 -16.17 -11.71 0.82
N LYS A 113 -16.28 -11.82 -0.51
CA LYS A 113 -16.31 -13.14 -1.16
C LYS A 113 -15.01 -13.93 -0.96
N LEU A 114 -13.84 -13.27 -0.93
CA LEU A 114 -12.57 -13.94 -0.67
C LEU A 114 -12.54 -14.56 0.72
N ASP A 115 -13.04 -13.83 1.70
CA ASP A 115 -13.10 -14.26 3.09
C ASP A 115 -14.09 -15.41 3.29
N GLU A 116 -15.28 -15.31 2.69
CA GLU A 116 -16.28 -16.37 2.65
C GLU A 116 -15.69 -17.65 2.04
N LEU A 117 -15.02 -17.53 0.89
CA LEU A 117 -14.38 -18.67 0.22
C LEU A 117 -13.24 -19.25 1.07
N ALA A 118 -12.50 -18.43 1.82
CA ALA A 118 -11.47 -18.92 2.73
C ALA A 118 -12.07 -19.67 3.93
N GLU A 119 -13.23 -19.28 4.45
CA GLU A 119 -13.92 -20.03 5.52
C GLU A 119 -14.37 -21.42 5.05
N VAL A 120 -14.94 -21.52 3.84
CA VAL A 120 -15.50 -22.78 3.33
C VAL A 120 -14.44 -23.72 2.71
N ILE A 121 -13.21 -23.24 2.50
CA ILE A 121 -12.09 -24.03 1.95
C ILE A 121 -10.99 -24.14 3.01
N PRO A 122 -11.13 -25.06 3.98
CA PRO A 122 -10.14 -25.22 5.04
C PRO A 122 -8.80 -25.75 4.49
N PRO A 123 -7.69 -25.49 5.19
CA PRO A 123 -6.40 -26.04 4.82
C PRO A 123 -6.40 -27.56 4.93
N ILE A 124 -5.76 -28.24 3.97
CA ILE A 124 -5.59 -29.70 4.05
C ILE A 124 -4.65 -30.03 5.20
N THR A 125 -5.08 -30.88 6.13
CA THR A 125 -4.32 -31.27 7.34
C THR A 125 -3.12 -32.18 7.03
N GLY A 126 -2.19 -32.29 7.98
CA GLY A 126 -1.00 -33.15 7.91
C GLY A 126 0.33 -32.37 7.89
N PRO A 127 1.47 -33.05 8.10
CA PRO A 127 2.79 -32.42 8.10
C PRO A 127 3.14 -31.87 6.72
N ARG A 128 3.49 -30.58 6.65
CA ARG A 128 3.84 -29.87 5.41
C ARG A 128 5.04 -28.97 5.64
N ARG A 129 5.89 -28.85 4.62
CA ARG A 129 7.05 -27.95 4.61
C ARG A 129 6.86 -26.70 3.73
N PHE A 130 5.93 -26.76 2.79
CA PHE A 130 5.64 -25.71 1.80
C PHE A 130 4.16 -25.28 1.90
N GLY A 131 3.74 -24.36 1.03
CA GLY A 131 2.36 -23.86 0.95
C GLY A 131 1.29 -24.95 0.85
N ASN A 132 0.11 -24.68 1.40
CA ASN A 132 -1.02 -25.59 1.43
C ASN A 132 -1.74 -25.62 0.06
N PRO A 133 -1.87 -26.78 -0.60
CA PRO A 133 -2.55 -26.91 -1.89
C PRO A 133 -4.03 -26.51 -1.88
N ALA A 134 -4.71 -26.46 -0.72
CA ALA A 134 -6.06 -25.89 -0.62
C ALA A 134 -6.12 -24.44 -1.13
N TYR A 135 -4.99 -23.71 -1.10
CA TYR A 135 -4.89 -22.39 -1.72
C TYR A 135 -5.25 -22.42 -3.20
N LYS A 136 -4.87 -23.47 -3.95
CA LYS A 136 -5.20 -23.57 -5.38
C LYS A 136 -6.71 -23.74 -5.57
N THR A 137 -7.35 -24.54 -4.72
CA THR A 137 -8.81 -24.69 -4.70
C THR A 137 -9.49 -23.35 -4.38
N TRP A 138 -9.00 -22.63 -3.37
CA TRP A 138 -9.48 -21.29 -3.02
C TRP A 138 -9.30 -20.29 -4.16
N PHE A 139 -8.12 -20.23 -4.76
CA PHE A 139 -7.82 -19.31 -5.85
C PHE A 139 -8.71 -19.57 -7.08
N SER A 140 -8.90 -20.83 -7.48
CA SER A 140 -9.81 -21.17 -8.57
C SER A 140 -11.28 -20.87 -8.24
N ALA A 141 -11.70 -21.04 -6.98
CA ALA A 141 -13.04 -20.64 -6.56
C ALA A 141 -13.25 -19.12 -6.64
N VAL A 142 -12.23 -18.34 -6.26
CA VAL A 142 -12.23 -16.87 -6.42
C VAL A 142 -12.28 -16.49 -7.89
N GLU A 143 -11.46 -17.11 -8.74
CA GLU A 143 -11.42 -16.86 -10.19
C GLU A 143 -12.80 -17.07 -10.85
N ASN A 144 -13.51 -18.12 -10.46
CA ASN A 144 -14.86 -18.42 -10.96
C ASN A 144 -15.91 -17.42 -10.49
N ALA A 145 -15.77 -16.84 -9.29
CA ALA A 145 -16.74 -15.92 -8.71
C ALA A 145 -16.50 -14.45 -9.11
N VAL A 146 -15.23 -14.03 -9.23
CA VAL A 146 -14.87 -12.61 -9.31
C VAL A 146 -15.35 -11.95 -10.60
N GLY A 147 -15.42 -12.70 -11.69
CA GLY A 147 -15.87 -12.18 -12.98
C GLY A 147 -17.27 -11.59 -12.90
N THR A 148 -18.20 -12.25 -12.19
CA THR A 148 -19.57 -11.75 -11.99
C THR A 148 -19.60 -10.57 -11.03
N LEU A 149 -18.84 -10.62 -9.93
CA LEU A 149 -18.79 -9.54 -8.94
C LEU A 149 -18.25 -8.23 -9.51
N ILE A 150 -17.21 -8.30 -10.36
CA ILE A 150 -16.68 -7.11 -11.04
C ILE A 150 -17.71 -6.57 -12.05
N THR A 151 -18.39 -7.44 -12.80
CA THR A 151 -19.48 -7.02 -13.70
C THR A 151 -20.58 -6.29 -12.93
N ASP A 152 -21.03 -6.84 -11.79
CA ASP A 152 -22.07 -6.23 -10.96
C ASP A 152 -21.62 -4.89 -10.37
N MET A 153 -20.36 -4.78 -9.95
CA MET A 153 -19.77 -3.52 -9.48
C MET A 153 -19.79 -2.46 -10.58
N LEU A 154 -19.40 -2.80 -11.81
CA LEU A 154 -19.38 -1.87 -12.94
C LEU A 154 -20.79 -1.43 -13.35
N HIS A 155 -21.74 -2.36 -13.42
CA HIS A 155 -23.14 -2.04 -13.71
C HIS A 155 -23.75 -1.10 -12.67
N ARG A 156 -23.51 -1.34 -11.37
CA ARG A 156 -24.00 -0.47 -10.29
C ARG A 156 -23.46 0.96 -10.38
N ALA A 157 -22.26 1.11 -10.93
CA ALA A 157 -21.61 2.40 -11.10
C ALA A 157 -21.89 3.07 -12.45
N ASP A 158 -22.72 2.48 -13.31
CA ASP A 158 -22.97 2.94 -14.69
C ASP A 158 -21.67 3.08 -15.50
N VAL A 159 -20.77 2.11 -15.34
CA VAL A 159 -19.47 2.04 -16.02
C VAL A 159 -19.48 0.89 -17.03
N SER A 160 -18.88 1.14 -18.19
CA SER A 160 -18.58 0.13 -19.23
C SER A 160 -17.98 -1.15 -18.67
N VAL A 161 -18.57 -2.30 -19.05
CA VAL A 161 -18.13 -3.64 -18.63
C VAL A 161 -16.83 -4.06 -19.31
N GLU A 162 -16.42 -3.39 -20.39
CA GLU A 162 -15.16 -3.62 -21.08
C GLU A 162 -13.95 -3.43 -20.14
N ALA A 163 -14.07 -2.56 -19.13
CA ALA A 163 -13.05 -2.37 -18.10
C ALA A 163 -12.77 -3.63 -17.27
N LYS A 164 -13.73 -4.57 -17.21
CA LYS A 164 -13.62 -5.83 -16.46
C LYS A 164 -12.35 -6.60 -16.81
N ILE A 165 -11.98 -6.66 -18.08
CA ILE A 165 -10.85 -7.51 -18.51
C ILE A 165 -9.52 -7.05 -17.90
N GLU A 166 -9.34 -5.74 -17.71
CA GLU A 166 -8.17 -5.19 -17.01
C GLU A 166 -8.31 -5.32 -15.50
N LEU A 167 -9.46 -4.93 -14.94
CA LEU A 167 -9.71 -4.97 -13.50
C LEU A 167 -9.57 -6.39 -12.93
N GLN A 168 -10.12 -7.38 -13.61
CA GLN A 168 -10.02 -8.79 -13.20
C GLN A 168 -8.56 -9.26 -13.23
N GLY A 169 -7.77 -8.85 -14.22
CA GLY A 169 -6.34 -9.18 -14.28
C GLY A 169 -5.56 -8.63 -13.08
N TYR A 170 -5.77 -7.35 -12.73
CA TYR A 170 -5.15 -6.74 -11.54
C TYR A 170 -5.63 -7.39 -10.25
N PHE A 171 -6.92 -7.69 -10.15
CA PHE A 171 -7.48 -8.34 -8.97
C PHE A 171 -6.92 -9.74 -8.76
N MET A 172 -6.87 -10.59 -9.79
CA MET A 172 -6.30 -11.93 -9.68
C MET A 172 -4.79 -11.88 -9.39
N GLY A 173 -4.08 -10.89 -9.93
CA GLY A 173 -2.68 -10.62 -9.58
C GLY A 173 -2.48 -10.21 -8.11
N ALA A 174 -3.52 -9.71 -7.44
CA ALA A 174 -3.46 -9.21 -6.07
C ALA A 174 -3.51 -10.27 -4.97
N LEU A 175 -3.69 -11.56 -5.33
CA LEU A 175 -3.99 -12.62 -4.37
C LEU A 175 -2.81 -13.52 -4.01
N GLY A 176 -1.68 -13.38 -4.72
CA GLY A 176 -0.51 -14.27 -4.61
C GLY A 176 -0.31 -15.12 -5.88
N SER A 177 0.73 -15.94 -5.90
CA SER A 177 1.01 -16.84 -7.04
C SER A 177 0.28 -18.17 -6.90
N PHE A 178 -0.61 -18.48 -7.85
CA PHE A 178 -1.26 -19.79 -7.98
C PHE A 178 -0.24 -20.93 -8.05
N GLN A 179 0.83 -20.76 -8.84
CA GLN A 179 1.81 -21.82 -9.07
C GLN A 179 2.77 -21.98 -7.89
N ARG A 180 3.30 -20.86 -7.36
CA ARG A 180 4.36 -20.87 -6.35
C ARG A 180 3.86 -20.96 -4.92
N LEU A 181 2.57 -20.70 -4.68
CA LEU A 181 1.99 -20.64 -3.33
C LEU A 181 2.69 -19.59 -2.46
N ASP A 182 3.01 -18.44 -3.06
CA ASP A 182 3.67 -17.32 -2.42
C ASP A 182 2.85 -16.03 -2.53
N PHE A 183 3.13 -15.07 -1.66
CA PHE A 183 2.56 -13.73 -1.66
C PHE A 183 3.64 -12.70 -1.30
N GLY A 184 3.56 -11.49 -1.84
CA GLY A 184 4.54 -10.43 -1.58
C GLY A 184 4.14 -9.10 -2.20
N THR A 185 5.07 -8.14 -2.15
CA THR A 185 4.81 -6.73 -2.50
C THR A 185 4.40 -6.49 -3.95
N GLY A 186 4.76 -7.37 -4.89
CA GLY A 186 4.27 -7.32 -6.28
C GLY A 186 2.78 -7.64 -6.42
N HIS A 187 2.25 -8.51 -5.55
CA HIS A 187 0.82 -8.81 -5.47
C HIS A 187 0.07 -7.66 -4.80
N GLU A 188 0.63 -7.12 -3.71
CA GLU A 188 0.11 -5.91 -3.09
C GLU A 188 0.05 -4.72 -4.08
N LEU A 189 1.05 -4.54 -4.94
CA LEU A 189 1.04 -3.54 -6.01
C LEU A 189 -0.11 -3.79 -7.01
N SER A 190 -0.44 -5.06 -7.29
CA SER A 190 -1.57 -5.41 -8.14
C SER A 190 -2.91 -5.05 -7.50
N PHE A 191 -3.03 -5.12 -6.16
CA PHE A 191 -4.20 -4.60 -5.45
C PHE A 191 -4.31 -3.08 -5.55
N LEU A 192 -3.18 -2.35 -5.40
CA LEU A 192 -3.15 -0.90 -5.62
C LEU A 192 -3.61 -0.55 -7.04
N ALA A 193 -3.19 -1.33 -8.04
CA ALA A 193 -3.64 -1.16 -9.40
C ALA A 193 -5.13 -1.49 -9.59
N PHE A 194 -5.65 -2.54 -8.96
CA PHE A 194 -7.09 -2.84 -8.97
C PHE A 194 -7.92 -1.73 -8.35
N PHE A 195 -7.56 -1.27 -7.14
CA PHE A 195 -8.19 -0.11 -6.48
C PHE A 195 -8.13 1.13 -7.37
N GLY A 196 -6.94 1.44 -7.90
CA GLY A 196 -6.74 2.58 -8.79
C GLY A 196 -7.53 2.47 -10.08
N GLY A 197 -7.64 1.28 -10.65
CA GLY A 197 -8.47 0.98 -11.80
C GLY A 197 -9.95 1.29 -11.53
N CYS A 198 -10.47 0.80 -10.40
CA CYS A 198 -11.85 1.08 -9.96
C CYS A 198 -12.07 2.59 -9.75
N PHE A 199 -11.10 3.28 -9.16
CA PHE A 199 -11.11 4.73 -9.01
C PHE A 199 -11.14 5.45 -10.37
N PHE A 200 -10.21 5.11 -11.27
CA PHE A 200 -10.07 5.74 -12.57
C PHE A 200 -11.34 5.58 -13.39
N VAL A 201 -11.92 4.37 -13.45
CA VAL A 201 -13.12 4.11 -14.24
C VAL A 201 -14.39 4.75 -13.66
N GLY A 202 -14.31 5.31 -12.44
CA GLY A 202 -15.44 5.89 -11.74
C GLY A 202 -16.29 4.89 -10.93
N ALA A 203 -15.84 3.64 -10.79
CA ALA A 203 -16.59 2.60 -10.07
C ALA A 203 -16.71 2.86 -8.56
N LEU A 204 -15.85 3.72 -7.99
CA LEU A 204 -15.87 4.09 -6.57
C LEU A 204 -16.57 5.43 -6.29
N ARG A 205 -17.21 6.05 -7.29
CA ARG A 205 -17.84 7.37 -7.13
C ARG A 205 -19.15 7.26 -6.35
N ASP A 206 -19.44 8.31 -5.58
CA ASP A 206 -20.77 8.49 -5.00
C ASP A 206 -21.66 9.27 -5.98
N THR A 207 -22.55 8.56 -6.69
CA THR A 207 -23.52 9.16 -7.61
C THR A 207 -24.74 9.74 -6.90
N SER A 208 -24.89 9.53 -5.59
CA SER A 208 -26.02 10.00 -4.79
C SER A 208 -25.84 11.43 -4.26
N ARG A 209 -24.59 11.94 -4.24
CA ARG A 209 -24.30 13.33 -3.88
C ARG A 209 -24.72 14.24 -5.04
N SER A 210 -25.72 15.09 -4.79
CA SER A 210 -26.30 16.01 -5.77
C SER A 210 -25.22 16.86 -6.46
N SER A 211 -25.37 17.02 -7.78
CA SER A 211 -24.57 17.92 -8.62
C SER A 211 -24.55 19.38 -8.17
N ASN A 212 -25.43 19.77 -7.25
CA ASN A 212 -25.51 21.13 -6.73
C ASN A 212 -24.49 21.41 -5.60
N ASP A 213 -23.93 20.37 -4.97
CA ASP A 213 -22.85 20.48 -3.97
C ASP A 213 -21.49 20.06 -4.53
N ALA A 214 -21.47 19.50 -5.75
CA ALA A 214 -20.25 19.20 -6.48
C ALA A 214 -19.66 20.52 -6.98
N ALA A 215 -18.84 21.15 -6.15
CA ALA A 215 -17.82 22.04 -6.68
C ALA A 215 -17.14 21.29 -7.84
N GLU A 216 -17.00 21.93 -9.00
CA GLU A 216 -16.33 21.40 -10.20
C GLU A 216 -14.85 20.98 -9.96
N SER A 217 -14.40 20.97 -8.70
CA SER A 217 -13.07 20.74 -8.18
C SER A 217 -12.89 19.48 -7.34
N ASP A 218 -13.90 18.60 -7.15
CA ASP A 218 -13.66 17.34 -6.42
C ASP A 218 -12.90 16.31 -7.28
N GLU A 219 -11.58 16.51 -7.37
CA GLU A 219 -10.64 15.61 -8.03
C GLU A 219 -10.60 14.20 -7.40
N THR A 220 -11.24 14.00 -6.24
CA THR A 220 -11.31 12.70 -5.55
C THR A 220 -12.47 11.83 -6.04
N GLY A 221 -13.35 12.34 -6.90
CA GLY A 221 -14.52 11.59 -7.37
C GLY A 221 -15.51 11.22 -6.26
N GLY A 222 -15.41 11.86 -5.08
CA GLY A 222 -16.28 11.67 -3.93
C GLY A 222 -15.81 10.65 -2.89
N ILE A 223 -14.74 9.86 -3.15
CA ILE A 223 -14.25 8.86 -2.19
C ILE A 223 -13.47 9.50 -1.05
N THR A 224 -13.80 9.13 0.19
CA THR A 224 -13.20 9.68 1.39
C THR A 224 -12.01 8.86 1.88
N GLY A 225 -11.13 9.49 2.69
CA GLY A 225 -10.04 8.79 3.36
C GLY A 225 -10.49 7.63 4.26
N LYS A 226 -11.69 7.71 4.86
CA LYS A 226 -12.26 6.64 5.68
C LYS A 226 -12.58 5.40 4.84
N GLU A 227 -13.21 5.61 3.68
CA GLU A 227 -13.56 4.53 2.76
C GLU A 227 -12.31 3.87 2.19
N ILE A 228 -11.29 4.66 1.81
CA ILE A 228 -9.99 4.14 1.38
C ILE A 228 -9.36 3.28 2.49
N LEU A 229 -9.30 3.79 3.73
CA LEU A 229 -8.75 3.05 4.86
C LEU A 229 -9.52 1.75 5.11
N TRP A 230 -10.84 1.77 4.98
CA TRP A 230 -11.66 0.57 5.16
C TRP A 230 -11.39 -0.48 4.09
N ILE A 231 -11.37 -0.10 2.81
CA ILE A 231 -11.07 -1.00 1.68
C ILE A 231 -9.70 -1.67 1.86
N PHE A 232 -8.66 -0.88 2.11
CA PHE A 232 -7.31 -1.41 2.31
C PHE A 232 -7.19 -2.25 3.59
N SER A 233 -7.83 -1.82 4.69
CA SER A 233 -7.87 -2.63 5.93
C SER A 233 -8.52 -3.98 5.69
N ARG A 234 -9.64 -4.02 4.97
CA ARG A 234 -10.35 -5.25 4.62
C ARG A 234 -9.49 -6.16 3.76
N TYR A 235 -8.84 -5.63 2.72
CA TYR A 235 -7.90 -6.38 1.89
C TYR A 235 -6.78 -7.00 2.72
N PHE A 236 -6.09 -6.21 3.54
CA PHE A 236 -4.98 -6.72 4.35
C PHE A 236 -5.43 -7.76 5.39
N GLN A 237 -6.62 -7.60 6.00
CA GLN A 237 -7.19 -8.60 6.91
C GLN A 237 -7.39 -9.95 6.19
N VAL A 238 -8.03 -9.94 5.02
CA VAL A 238 -8.29 -11.15 4.25
C VAL A 238 -7.00 -11.80 3.77
N ILE A 239 -6.07 -11.03 3.20
CA ILE A 239 -4.80 -11.60 2.71
C ILE A 239 -3.94 -12.14 3.87
N ARG A 240 -3.88 -11.48 5.03
CA ARG A 240 -3.18 -12.04 6.20
C ARG A 240 -3.79 -13.35 6.67
N LYS A 241 -5.12 -13.47 6.63
CA LYS A 241 -5.82 -14.74 6.91
C LYS A 241 -5.41 -15.81 5.88
N VAL A 242 -5.48 -15.51 4.58
CA VAL A 242 -5.11 -16.42 3.49
C VAL A 242 -3.65 -16.88 3.60
N VAL A 243 -2.71 -15.94 3.80
CA VAL A 243 -1.27 -16.22 3.99
C VAL A 243 -1.05 -17.20 5.15
N ARG A 244 -1.69 -16.97 6.30
CA ARG A 244 -1.56 -17.87 7.46
C ARG A 244 -2.25 -19.20 7.26
N GLN A 245 -3.50 -19.17 6.80
CA GLN A 245 -4.35 -20.35 6.65
C GLN A 245 -3.72 -21.34 5.67
N TYR A 246 -3.18 -20.85 4.57
CA TYR A 246 -2.54 -21.70 3.56
C TYR A 246 -1.01 -21.72 3.63
N ASN A 247 -0.41 -21.11 4.66
CA ASN A 247 1.04 -21.08 4.84
C ASN A 247 1.79 -20.61 3.58
N LEU A 248 1.36 -19.50 2.99
CA LEU A 248 1.98 -18.97 1.77
C LEU A 248 3.39 -18.47 2.07
N GLU A 249 4.30 -18.70 1.13
CA GLU A 249 5.68 -18.27 1.25
C GLU A 249 5.85 -16.77 0.93
N PRO A 250 6.83 -16.09 1.55
CA PRO A 250 7.20 -14.73 1.18
C PRO A 250 7.79 -14.63 -0.25
N ALA A 251 7.07 -14.02 -1.18
CA ALA A 251 7.51 -13.83 -2.56
C ALA A 251 8.52 -12.68 -2.67
N GLY A 252 9.69 -12.95 -3.26
CA GLY A 252 10.73 -11.93 -3.44
C GLY A 252 11.32 -11.42 -2.12
N SER A 253 11.22 -12.21 -1.04
CA SER A 253 11.69 -11.79 0.27
C SER A 253 13.20 -11.60 0.32
N HIS A 254 13.62 -10.56 1.03
CA HIS A 254 15.00 -10.34 1.42
C HIS A 254 15.33 -10.97 2.78
N GLY A 255 14.46 -11.87 3.27
CA GLY A 255 14.49 -12.36 4.64
C GLY A 255 14.45 -11.20 5.63
N VAL A 256 15.33 -11.24 6.64
CA VAL A 256 15.45 -10.19 7.66
C VAL A 256 15.87 -8.82 7.10
N TRP A 257 16.36 -8.74 5.86
CA TRP A 257 16.75 -7.48 5.22
C TRP A 257 15.60 -6.78 4.49
N GLY A 258 14.42 -7.42 4.42
CA GLY A 258 13.20 -6.80 3.93
C GLY A 258 12.52 -5.94 5.00
N LEU A 259 11.65 -5.02 4.57
CA LEU A 259 10.80 -4.27 5.49
C LEU A 259 9.87 -5.20 6.29
N ASP A 260 9.25 -6.14 5.58
CA ASP A 260 8.30 -7.14 6.05
C ASP A 260 8.38 -8.32 5.07
N ASP A 261 7.90 -9.49 5.48
CA ASP A 261 7.93 -10.69 4.64
C ASP A 261 7.02 -10.54 3.41
N HIS A 262 5.89 -9.84 3.55
CA HIS A 262 4.80 -9.83 2.58
C HIS A 262 4.38 -8.42 2.12
N PHE A 263 4.47 -7.40 2.97
CA PHE A 263 3.77 -6.13 2.77
C PHE A 263 4.65 -4.88 2.83
N HIS A 264 4.28 -3.83 2.10
CA HIS A 264 4.89 -2.51 2.23
C HIS A 264 3.84 -1.40 2.36
N LEU A 265 2.74 -1.47 1.60
CA LEU A 265 1.68 -0.45 1.60
C LEU A 265 1.04 -0.18 2.98
N PRO A 266 0.79 -1.16 3.88
CA PRO A 266 0.27 -0.89 5.22
C PRO A 266 1.10 0.14 5.98
N TYR A 267 2.43 0.07 5.82
CA TYR A 267 3.37 0.96 6.48
C TYR A 267 3.34 2.35 5.85
N ILE A 268 3.22 2.48 4.52
CA ILE A 268 3.05 3.77 3.86
C ILE A 268 1.73 4.41 4.29
N ILE A 269 0.62 3.69 4.16
CA ILE A 269 -0.72 4.20 4.45
C ILE A 269 -0.84 4.57 5.92
N GLY A 270 -0.40 3.71 6.83
CA GLY A 270 -0.49 3.96 8.27
C GLY A 270 0.44 5.06 8.77
N ALA A 271 1.65 5.21 8.18
CA ALA A 271 2.49 6.38 8.47
C ALA A 271 1.85 7.68 7.94
N ALA A 272 1.15 7.62 6.81
CA ALA A 272 0.40 8.75 6.27
C ALA A 272 -0.77 9.17 7.20
N GLN A 273 -1.47 8.23 7.85
CA GLN A 273 -2.50 8.56 8.85
C GLN A 273 -1.95 9.44 9.97
N LEU A 274 -0.71 9.19 10.41
CA LEU A 274 -0.10 9.84 11.58
C LEU A 274 0.66 11.13 11.22
N ARG A 275 1.23 11.24 10.01
CA ARG A 275 2.10 12.39 9.63
C ARG A 275 1.39 13.74 9.72
N GLY A 276 0.14 13.83 9.27
CA GLY A 276 -0.56 15.11 9.20
C GLY A 276 -0.96 15.67 10.57
N ILE A 277 -1.01 14.82 11.62
CA ILE A 277 -1.36 15.28 12.96
C ILE A 277 -0.19 16.10 13.50
N GLN A 278 1.04 15.66 13.26
CA GLN A 278 2.25 16.37 13.69
C GLN A 278 2.36 17.74 13.00
N GLU A 279 2.18 17.77 11.68
CA GLU A 279 2.26 19.00 10.86
C GLU A 279 1.22 20.05 11.25
N LYS A 280 -0.03 19.64 11.51
CA LYS A 280 -1.10 20.54 11.98
C LYS A 280 -0.74 21.22 13.31
N TYR A 281 -0.11 20.49 14.25
CA TYR A 281 0.27 21.08 15.53
C TYR A 281 1.53 21.95 15.46
N GLU A 282 2.46 21.64 14.57
CA GLU A 282 3.66 22.46 14.35
C GLU A 282 3.31 23.81 13.70
N THR A 283 2.43 23.81 12.68
CA THR A 283 1.99 25.02 11.97
C THR A 283 1.16 25.98 12.85
N VAL A 284 0.27 25.47 13.71
CA VAL A 284 -0.48 26.30 14.67
C VAL A 284 0.44 27.08 15.62
N LYS A 285 1.62 26.52 15.94
CA LYS A 285 2.58 27.12 16.85
C LYS A 285 3.36 28.29 16.24
N GLU A 286 3.54 28.30 14.92
CA GLU A 286 4.22 29.40 14.21
C GLU A 286 3.29 30.58 13.92
N GLY A 287 1.97 30.37 13.87
CA GLY A 287 0.98 31.39 13.51
C GLY A 287 0.31 32.15 14.66
N THR A 288 0.22 31.59 15.87
CA THR A 288 -0.53 32.22 16.98
C THR A 288 -0.06 31.78 18.35
N GLY A 289 0.06 32.74 19.29
CA GLY A 289 0.15 32.46 20.72
C GLY A 289 -1.01 31.55 21.16
N ALA A 290 -0.65 30.46 21.83
CA ALA A 290 -1.55 29.34 22.15
C ALA A 290 -2.85 29.76 22.85
N THR A 291 -4.02 29.44 22.25
CA THR A 291 -5.29 29.25 22.98
C THR A 291 -6.29 28.33 22.23
N GLY A 292 -6.19 27.01 22.46
CA GLY A 292 -7.32 26.05 22.51
C GLY A 292 -7.75 25.26 21.25
N PRO A 293 -8.49 24.13 21.37
CA PRO A 293 -8.85 23.38 22.59
C PRO A 293 -8.11 22.03 22.75
N PRO A 294 -7.88 21.57 24.00
CA PRO A 294 -7.61 20.18 24.33
C PRO A 294 -8.94 19.40 24.41
N GLY A 295 -9.16 18.50 23.46
CA GLY A 295 -10.36 17.65 23.42
C GLY A 295 -10.02 16.26 22.89
N SER A 296 -9.79 15.33 23.80
CA SER A 296 -9.68 13.87 23.58
C SER A 296 -8.47 13.33 22.81
N MET A 297 -7.26 13.46 23.39
CA MET A 297 -6.27 12.35 23.39
C MET A 297 -5.29 12.59 24.54
N ARG A 298 -5.78 12.41 25.77
CA ARG A 298 -4.87 12.25 26.92
C ARG A 298 -4.19 10.89 26.73
N PRO A 299 -2.86 10.75 26.90
CA PRO A 299 -2.24 9.44 26.90
C PRO A 299 -3.00 8.55 27.91
N PRO A 300 -3.51 7.37 27.51
CA PRO A 300 -4.34 6.57 28.40
C PRO A 300 -3.58 6.16 29.66
N THR A 301 -4.13 6.52 30.80
CA THR A 301 -3.54 6.28 32.12
C THR A 301 -3.67 4.80 32.48
N THR A 302 -2.53 4.13 32.65
CA THR A 302 -2.14 3.31 33.83
C THR A 302 -1.05 2.27 33.50
N LYS A 303 -0.70 2.02 32.24
CA LYS A 303 0.41 1.10 31.85
C LYS A 303 1.36 1.62 30.77
N ARG A 304 1.16 2.83 30.25
CA ARG A 304 1.89 3.36 29.09
C ARG A 304 2.97 4.34 29.53
N LYS A 305 4.15 4.27 28.92
CA LYS A 305 5.19 5.26 29.19
C LYS A 305 4.86 6.53 28.41
N GLU A 306 4.92 7.68 29.06
CA GLU A 306 4.80 8.98 28.39
C GLU A 306 5.85 9.14 27.28
N SER A 307 6.99 8.45 27.43
CA SER A 307 8.05 8.34 26.43
C SER A 307 7.64 7.65 25.12
N ASP A 308 6.47 7.01 25.04
CA ASP A 308 6.00 6.35 23.81
C ASP A 308 5.16 7.30 22.95
N TYR A 309 4.78 8.45 23.50
CA TYR A 309 3.89 9.41 22.87
C TYR A 309 4.58 10.76 22.66
N THR A 310 4.09 11.52 21.69
CA THR A 310 4.39 12.94 21.55
C THR A 310 3.63 13.72 22.62
N LYS A 311 4.00 14.98 22.85
CA LYS A 311 3.25 15.88 23.75
C LYS A 311 1.79 16.13 23.32
N TYR A 312 1.42 15.71 22.10
CA TYR A 312 0.06 15.80 21.57
C TYR A 312 -0.73 14.48 21.71
N GLY A 313 -0.24 13.51 22.49
CA GLY A 313 -0.93 12.24 22.73
C GLY A 313 -0.87 11.25 21.57
N MET A 314 -0.10 11.55 20.51
CA MET A 314 0.11 10.65 19.37
C MET A 314 1.26 9.68 19.64
N PRO A 315 1.15 8.38 19.31
CA PRO A 315 2.27 7.46 19.38
C PRO A 315 3.46 7.96 18.55
N ARG A 316 4.68 7.83 19.06
CA ARG A 316 5.89 8.02 18.26
C ARG A 316 6.20 6.78 17.42
N PRO A 317 7.06 6.88 16.38
CA PRO A 317 7.55 5.70 15.66
C PRO A 317 8.10 4.61 16.59
N ALA A 318 8.87 4.99 17.61
CA ALA A 318 9.41 4.05 18.61
C ALA A 318 8.34 3.23 19.37
N ALA A 319 7.08 3.71 19.41
CA ALA A 319 6.00 3.03 20.14
C ALA A 319 5.63 1.67 19.55
N VAL A 320 6.04 1.35 18.32
CA VAL A 320 5.88 0.01 17.71
C VAL A 320 6.58 -1.10 18.51
N MET A 321 7.58 -0.73 19.32
CA MET A 321 8.30 -1.66 20.22
C MET A 321 7.48 -2.03 21.46
N ASN A 322 6.45 -1.26 21.79
CA ASN A 322 5.58 -1.52 22.94
C ASN A 322 4.33 -2.28 22.49
N ARG A 323 4.28 -3.59 22.77
CA ARG A 323 3.14 -4.46 22.42
C ARG A 323 1.80 -3.97 22.97
N THR A 324 1.78 -3.29 24.11
CA THR A 324 0.54 -2.72 24.68
C THR A 324 0.06 -1.56 23.80
N VAL A 325 0.96 -0.63 23.46
CA VAL A 325 0.62 0.48 22.55
C VAL A 325 0.17 -0.05 21.19
N VAL A 326 0.82 -1.09 20.67
CA VAL A 326 0.44 -1.70 19.39
C VAL A 326 -0.98 -2.29 19.45
N ALA A 327 -1.31 -3.06 20.48
CA ALA A 327 -2.66 -3.59 20.69
C ALA A 327 -3.71 -2.48 20.80
N ASP A 328 -3.35 -1.33 21.38
CA ASP A 328 -4.23 -0.18 21.53
C ASP A 328 -4.40 0.67 20.25
N GLN A 329 -3.52 0.50 19.27
CA GLN A 329 -3.50 1.31 18.03
C GLN A 329 -3.87 0.52 16.78
N MET A 330 -3.81 -0.81 16.82
CA MET A 330 -4.01 -1.67 15.65
C MET A 330 -5.38 -1.53 14.98
N ASP A 331 -6.41 -1.11 15.72
CA ASP A 331 -7.77 -0.91 15.17
C ASP A 331 -8.00 0.47 14.53
N VAL A 332 -7.13 1.44 14.83
CA VAL A 332 -7.27 2.83 14.38
C VAL A 332 -6.15 3.27 13.44
N ASN A 333 -5.13 2.44 13.24
CA ASN A 333 -3.99 2.72 12.37
C ASN A 333 -3.46 1.45 11.69
N ILE A 334 -3.35 1.50 10.36
CA ILE A 334 -2.96 0.35 9.53
C ILE A 334 -1.47 -0.04 9.74
N TYR A 335 -0.58 0.89 10.10
CA TYR A 335 0.82 0.58 10.43
C TYR A 335 0.86 -0.30 11.68
N PHE A 336 0.18 0.13 12.75
CA PHE A 336 0.10 -0.65 13.98
C PHE A 336 -0.64 -1.98 13.79
N SER A 337 -1.62 -2.04 12.89
CA SER A 337 -2.26 -3.30 12.46
C SER A 337 -1.25 -4.28 11.85
N ALA A 338 -0.35 -3.80 10.99
CA ALA A 338 0.72 -4.62 10.40
C ALA A 338 1.76 -5.06 11.45
N ILE A 339 2.16 -4.18 12.36
CA ILE A 339 3.07 -4.54 13.48
C ILE A 339 2.43 -5.58 14.40
N ALA A 340 1.14 -5.45 14.71
CA ALA A 340 0.40 -6.43 15.51
C ALA A 340 0.45 -7.82 14.87
N PHE A 341 0.27 -7.89 13.54
CA PHE A 341 0.40 -9.14 12.80
C PHE A 341 1.80 -9.75 12.88
N ILE A 342 2.86 -8.93 12.75
CA ILE A 342 4.24 -9.41 12.96
C ILE A 342 4.39 -10.05 14.34
N TYR A 343 3.90 -9.39 15.38
CA TYR A 343 4.00 -9.91 16.75
C TYR A 343 3.21 -11.20 17.00
N GLU A 344 2.20 -11.45 16.18
CA GLU A 344 1.44 -12.69 16.21
C GLU A 344 2.24 -13.84 15.59
N VAL A 345 2.79 -13.62 14.39
CA VAL A 345 3.40 -14.67 13.55
C VAL A 345 4.89 -14.90 13.83
N LYS A 346 5.63 -13.89 14.27
CA LYS A 346 7.07 -13.99 14.60
C LYS A 346 7.29 -14.07 16.11
N LYS A 347 8.29 -14.87 16.51
CA LYS A 347 8.70 -15.06 17.91
C LYS A 347 10.10 -14.47 18.11
N GLY A 348 10.42 -14.18 19.36
CA GLY A 348 11.69 -13.55 19.75
C GLY A 348 11.63 -12.02 19.80
N PRO A 349 12.78 -11.38 20.07
CA PRO A 349 12.91 -9.92 20.08
C PRO A 349 12.68 -9.30 18.71
N PHE A 350 11.99 -8.14 18.69
CA PHE A 350 11.60 -7.48 17.44
C PHE A 350 12.79 -7.11 16.54
N PHE A 351 13.91 -6.68 17.13
CA PHE A 351 15.12 -6.31 16.40
C PHE A 351 15.80 -7.51 15.70
N GLU A 352 15.54 -8.75 16.14
CA GLU A 352 16.14 -9.94 15.51
C GLU A 352 15.37 -10.37 14.26
N HIS A 353 14.04 -10.31 14.33
CA HIS A 353 13.18 -10.84 13.26
C HIS A 353 12.63 -9.76 12.31
N SER A 354 12.78 -8.48 12.68
CA SER A 354 12.31 -7.30 11.94
C SER A 354 13.29 -6.10 12.08
N PRO A 355 14.59 -6.26 11.79
CA PRO A 355 15.61 -5.23 12.03
C PRO A 355 15.35 -3.93 11.23
N VAL A 356 14.85 -4.01 10.00
CA VAL A 356 14.55 -2.80 9.19
C VAL A 356 13.44 -1.96 9.84
N LEU A 357 12.36 -2.59 10.31
CA LEU A 357 11.30 -1.88 11.04
C LEU A 357 11.78 -1.39 12.40
N TYR A 358 12.69 -2.12 13.05
CA TYR A 358 13.33 -1.68 14.29
C TYR A 358 14.13 -0.39 14.07
N ASP A 359 14.94 -0.32 13.02
CA ASP A 359 15.71 0.88 12.67
C ASP A 359 14.79 2.05 12.31
N ILE A 360 13.73 1.80 11.54
CA ILE A 360 12.70 2.80 11.22
C ILE A 360 12.02 3.35 12.49
N SER A 361 11.85 2.53 13.53
CA SER A 361 11.27 2.98 14.81
C SER A 361 12.12 4.07 15.50
N GLY A 362 13.42 4.17 15.18
CA GLY A 362 14.32 5.21 15.64
C GLY A 362 14.17 6.56 14.92
N VAL A 363 13.41 6.62 13.82
CA VAL A 363 13.17 7.86 13.06
C VAL A 363 12.31 8.81 13.90
N PRO A 364 12.64 10.11 13.98
CA PRO A 364 12.05 11.01 14.97
C PRO A 364 10.59 11.42 14.68
N SER A 365 10.09 11.26 13.46
CA SER A 365 8.73 11.71 13.09
C SER A 365 8.07 10.83 12.03
N TRP A 366 6.75 10.73 12.08
CA TRP A 366 5.96 9.98 11.10
C TRP A 366 6.04 10.58 9.69
N SER A 367 6.20 11.90 9.54
CA SER A 367 6.44 12.53 8.22
C SER A 367 7.75 12.04 7.59
N LYS A 368 8.82 11.87 8.38
CA LYS A 368 10.09 11.31 7.91
C LYS A 368 9.98 9.82 7.62
N VAL A 369 9.28 9.06 8.47
CA VAL A 369 8.98 7.64 8.24
C VAL A 369 8.23 7.46 6.91
N HIS A 370 7.14 8.19 6.71
CA HIS A 370 6.32 8.13 5.49
C HIS A 370 7.14 8.46 4.24
N ALA A 371 7.90 9.56 4.24
CA ALA A 371 8.74 9.94 3.12
C ALA A 371 9.86 8.90 2.84
N GLY A 372 10.43 8.32 3.89
CA GLY A 372 11.41 7.23 3.79
C GLY A 372 10.80 5.97 3.17
N LEU A 373 9.61 5.57 3.60
CA LEU A 373 8.90 4.40 3.09
C LEU A 373 8.47 4.55 1.63
N LEU A 374 8.11 5.76 1.18
CA LEU A 374 7.86 6.02 -0.25
C LEU A 374 9.14 5.86 -1.09
N ARG A 375 10.26 6.41 -0.64
CA ARG A 375 11.56 6.22 -1.32
C ARG A 375 11.96 4.75 -1.35
N MET A 376 11.77 4.05 -0.24
CA MET A 376 12.04 2.62 -0.14
C MET A 376 11.13 1.82 -1.07
N TYR A 377 9.84 2.17 -1.22
CA TYR A 377 8.93 1.50 -2.17
C TYR A 377 9.37 1.69 -3.61
N ASN A 378 9.83 2.89 -3.97
CA ASN A 378 10.37 3.15 -5.30
C ASN A 378 11.62 2.30 -5.58
N ALA A 379 12.50 2.11 -4.59
CA ALA A 379 13.72 1.32 -4.76
C ALA A 379 13.47 -0.20 -4.71
N GLU A 380 12.76 -0.66 -3.70
CA GLU A 380 12.66 -2.08 -3.33
C GLU A 380 11.42 -2.78 -3.90
N VAL A 381 10.43 -2.02 -4.39
CA VAL A 381 9.27 -2.58 -5.10
C VAL A 381 9.33 -2.16 -6.56
N LEU A 382 9.13 -0.87 -6.86
CA LEU A 382 8.98 -0.42 -8.26
C LEU A 382 10.27 -0.49 -9.08
N GLY A 383 11.42 -0.30 -8.44
CA GLY A 383 12.75 -0.39 -9.03
C GLY A 383 13.40 -1.77 -8.91
N LYS A 384 12.64 -2.80 -8.48
CA LYS A 384 13.17 -4.13 -8.20
C LYS A 384 12.64 -5.16 -9.19
N PHE A 385 13.47 -5.55 -10.16
CA PHE A 385 13.07 -6.44 -11.26
C PHE A 385 12.33 -7.71 -10.78
N PRO A 386 12.84 -8.49 -9.80
CA PRO A 386 12.14 -9.69 -9.33
C PRO A 386 10.71 -9.45 -8.81
N VAL A 387 10.43 -8.23 -8.33
CA VAL A 387 9.13 -7.86 -7.75
C VAL A 387 8.16 -7.41 -8.84
N VAL A 388 8.55 -6.47 -9.70
CA VAL A 388 7.65 -5.87 -10.70
C VAL A 388 7.58 -6.61 -12.03
N GLN A 389 8.46 -7.58 -12.30
CA GLN A 389 8.41 -8.34 -13.57
C GLN A 389 7.09 -9.08 -13.83
N HIS A 390 6.25 -9.26 -12.80
CA HIS A 390 4.95 -9.91 -12.90
C HIS A 390 3.78 -8.91 -12.93
N PHE A 391 4.04 -7.61 -12.81
CA PHE A 391 3.01 -6.60 -12.99
C PHE A 391 2.54 -6.57 -14.45
N GLY A 392 1.22 -6.69 -14.66
CA GLY A 392 0.61 -6.69 -15.99
C GLY A 392 0.27 -5.29 -16.49
N PHE A 393 0.42 -5.06 -17.79
CA PHE A 393 0.13 -3.77 -18.42
C PHE A 393 -1.06 -3.90 -19.38
N GLY A 394 -2.14 -3.18 -19.07
CA GLY A 394 -3.36 -3.13 -19.87
C GLY A 394 -3.30 -2.13 -21.03
N GLY A 395 -4.43 -1.92 -21.70
CA GLY A 395 -4.56 -0.92 -22.76
C GLY A 395 -4.94 0.46 -22.23
N VAL A 396 -5.66 0.51 -21.11
CA VAL A 396 -6.30 1.75 -20.63
C VAL A 396 -5.92 2.13 -19.21
N LEU A 397 -5.88 1.22 -18.23
CA LEU A 397 -5.72 1.56 -16.80
C LEU A 397 -4.26 1.73 -16.36
N PHE A 398 -3.37 0.85 -16.81
CA PHE A 398 -1.93 0.97 -16.58
C PHE A 398 -1.16 0.57 -17.86
N PRO A 399 -1.15 1.46 -18.89
CA PRO A 399 -0.56 1.14 -20.18
C PRO A 399 0.97 1.26 -20.18
N TRP A 400 1.60 0.40 -20.96
CA TRP A 400 3.04 0.43 -21.27
C TRP A 400 3.34 1.42 -22.40
N THR A 401 2.98 2.68 -22.19
CA THR A 401 3.22 3.78 -23.11
C THR A 401 3.96 4.90 -22.39
N PRO A 402 4.76 5.73 -23.10
CA PRO A 402 5.44 6.87 -22.48
C PRO A 402 4.44 7.80 -21.80
N PHE A 403 4.81 8.30 -20.62
CA PHE A 403 4.02 9.34 -19.96
C PHE A 403 4.28 10.69 -20.65
N ASN A 404 3.38 11.07 -21.56
CA ASN A 404 3.38 12.40 -22.15
C ASN A 404 2.78 13.36 -21.10
N GLY A 405 3.63 13.92 -20.23
CA GLY A 405 3.23 14.89 -19.23
C GLY A 405 2.67 16.15 -19.88
N GLY A 406 1.38 16.16 -20.19
CA GLY A 406 0.58 17.35 -20.53
C GLY A 406 1.28 18.38 -21.42
N GLY A 407 1.84 17.97 -22.56
CA GLY A 407 2.36 18.87 -23.58
C GLY A 407 1.60 18.70 -24.89
N GLY A 408 0.54 19.49 -25.07
CA GLY A 408 -0.12 19.72 -26.36
C GLY A 408 -1.05 18.61 -26.86
N ALA A 409 -2.35 18.79 -26.67
CA ALA A 409 -3.26 18.45 -27.76
C ALA A 409 -2.92 19.37 -28.94
N ARG A 410 -2.44 18.78 -30.03
CA ARG A 410 -2.76 19.26 -31.37
C ARG A 410 -3.98 18.49 -31.85
#